data_AF-A0A9X0JXC5-F1
#
_entry.id   AF-A0A9X0JXC5-F1
#
_cell.length_a   1.000
_cell.length_b   1.000
_cell.length_c   1.000
_cell.angle_alpha   90.00
_cell.angle_beta   90.00
_cell.angle_gamma   90.00
#
_symmetry.space_group_name_H-M   'P 1'
#
loop_
_entity.id
_entity.type
_entity.pdbx_description
1 polymer ?
#
loop_
_entity_poly.entity_id
_entity_poly.type
_entity_poly.pdbx_seq_one_letter_code
_entity_poly.pdbx_strand_id
1 'polypeptide(L)'
;TAKNKLPYFAENDAASLTELTQVGRDILAKNSVADVLEYLGAGENSAFPAGAPIPWPSDIVPSGYVLMQGQAFDKSAYPKLAVAYPSGVLPDMRGWTIKGKPASGRAVLSQEQDGIKSHTHSASASGTDLGTKTTSSFDYGTKTTGSFDYGTKSTNNTGAHAHSLSGSTGAAGAHAHTSGLRMNSSGWSQYGTATITGSLSTVKGTSTQG
;
A
#
# COMPACT_ATOMS: atom_id res chain seq x y z
N THR A 1 44.94 44.56 73.66
CA THR A 1 45.07 43.82 72.38
C THR A 1 44.34 44.59 71.31
N ALA A 2 45.01 44.96 70.22
CA ALA A 2 44.39 45.71 69.12
C ALA A 2 43.50 44.77 68.28
N LYS A 3 42.25 44.60 68.71
CA LYS A 3 41.27 43.81 67.95
C LYS A 3 41.03 44.45 66.58
N ASN A 4 40.86 43.63 65.55
CA ASN A 4 40.56 44.04 64.17
C ASN A 4 41.60 44.93 63.48
N LYS A 5 42.87 44.91 63.89
CA LYS A 5 43.95 45.67 63.25
C LYS A 5 45.07 44.78 62.70
N LEU A 6 45.67 45.17 61.57
CA LEU A 6 46.89 44.57 61.05
C LEU A 6 48.10 45.50 61.22
N PRO A 7 49.25 45.00 61.66
CA PRO A 7 50.50 45.75 61.65
C PRO A 7 51.04 45.92 60.23
N TYR A 8 51.59 47.10 59.95
CA TYR A 8 52.35 47.41 58.74
C TYR A 8 53.54 48.30 59.10
N PHE A 9 54.63 48.22 58.33
CA PHE A 9 55.79 49.08 58.53
C PHE A 9 55.51 50.46 57.92
N ALA A 10 55.61 51.50 58.75
CA ALA A 10 55.48 52.88 58.32
C ALA A 10 56.84 53.46 57.91
N GLU A 11 57.93 53.06 58.57
CA GLU A 11 59.33 53.43 58.27
C GLU A 11 60.31 52.31 58.67
N ASN A 12 61.62 52.49 58.44
CA ASN A 12 62.68 51.47 58.62
C ASN A 12 62.66 50.77 59.99
N ASP A 13 62.24 51.45 61.05
CA ASP A 13 62.14 50.91 62.41
C ASP A 13 60.81 51.25 63.12
N ALA A 14 59.75 51.54 62.35
CA ALA A 14 58.44 51.91 62.88
C ALA A 14 57.30 51.04 62.33
N ALA A 15 56.54 50.41 63.22
CA ALA A 15 55.32 49.70 62.87
C ALA A 15 54.08 50.51 63.30
N SER A 16 53.09 50.59 62.43
CA SER A 16 51.77 51.16 62.70
C SER A 16 50.69 50.09 62.55
N LEU A 17 49.50 50.37 63.08
CA LEU A 17 48.33 49.50 62.96
C LEU A 17 47.29 50.14 62.04
N THR A 18 46.69 49.36 61.16
CA THR A 18 45.54 49.78 60.35
C THR A 18 44.30 48.94 60.67
N GLU A 19 43.12 49.54 60.59
CA GLU A 19 41.85 48.83 60.78
C GLU A 19 41.59 47.87 59.62
N LEU A 20 41.16 46.66 59.93
CA LEU A 20 40.72 45.71 58.92
C LEU A 20 39.34 46.10 58.41
N THR A 21 39.09 46.01 57.11
CA THR A 21 37.74 46.15 56.57
C THR A 21 36.86 44.96 56.98
N GLN A 22 35.54 45.11 56.87
CA GLN A 22 34.63 43.97 57.11
C GLN A 22 34.92 42.81 56.15
N VAL A 23 35.15 43.13 54.86
CA VAL A 23 35.55 42.15 53.84
C VAL A 23 36.85 41.43 54.25
N GLY A 24 37.85 42.17 54.72
CA GLY A 24 39.11 41.57 55.19
C GLY A 24 38.90 40.64 56.39
N ARG A 25 38.04 41.01 57.35
CA ARG A 25 37.70 40.14 58.50
C ARG A 25 37.02 38.86 58.05
N ASP A 26 36.05 38.98 57.14
CA ASP A 26 35.27 37.85 56.67
C ASP A 26 36.13 36.86 55.89
N ILE A 27 37.08 37.34 55.08
CA ILE A 27 38.04 36.51 54.33
C ILE A 27 39.00 35.79 55.29
N LEU A 28 39.61 36.51 56.23
CA LEU A 28 40.55 35.92 57.20
C LEU A 28 39.87 34.93 58.17
N ALA A 29 38.56 35.05 58.36
CA ALA A 29 37.77 34.15 59.18
C ALA A 29 37.35 32.85 58.45
N LYS A 30 37.62 32.71 57.15
CA LYS A 30 37.32 31.47 56.42
C LYS A 30 38.34 30.37 56.71
N ASN A 31 37.86 29.13 56.75
CA ASN A 31 38.69 27.97 57.11
C ASN A 31 39.25 27.22 55.89
N SER A 32 38.81 27.58 54.68
CA SER A 32 39.24 26.95 53.45
C SER A 32 39.21 27.93 52.27
N VAL A 33 39.97 27.60 51.22
CA VAL A 33 39.91 28.34 49.95
C VAL A 33 38.51 28.27 49.32
N ALA A 34 37.81 27.15 49.47
CA ALA A 34 36.43 27.00 48.98
C ALA A 34 35.49 28.00 49.65
N ASP A 35 35.57 28.18 50.97
CA ASP A 35 34.74 29.14 51.70
C ASP A 35 35.05 30.60 51.34
N VAL A 36 36.31 30.90 51.00
CA VAL A 36 36.71 32.23 50.47
C VAL A 36 36.10 32.44 49.09
N LEU A 37 36.20 31.44 48.21
CA LEU A 37 35.62 31.51 46.85
C LEU A 37 34.10 31.67 46.89
N GLU A 38 33.42 30.94 47.77
CA GLU A 38 31.97 31.07 47.98
C GLU A 38 31.59 32.47 48.46
N TYR A 39 32.32 33.01 49.45
CA TYR A 39 32.10 34.38 49.94
C TYR A 39 32.29 35.45 48.85
N LEU A 40 33.19 35.20 47.90
CA LEU A 40 33.44 36.08 46.75
C LEU A 40 32.50 35.82 45.56
N GLY A 41 31.59 34.84 45.65
CA GLY A 41 30.72 34.43 44.54
C GLY A 41 31.45 33.73 43.39
N ALA A 42 32.69 33.29 43.62
CA ALA A 42 33.54 32.55 42.68
C ALA A 42 33.58 31.04 42.99
N GLY A 43 32.66 30.56 43.82
CA GLY A 43 32.53 29.16 44.22
C GLY A 43 32.05 28.25 43.09
N GLU A 44 31.88 26.96 43.41
CA GLU A 44 31.37 25.93 42.49
C GLU A 44 29.94 26.24 42.00
N ASN A 45 29.16 26.96 42.80
CA ASN A 45 27.78 27.40 42.49
C ASN A 45 27.75 28.76 41.80
N SER A 46 28.48 28.92 40.71
CA SER A 46 28.31 30.10 39.84
C SER A 46 26.86 30.16 39.34
N ALA A 47 26.29 31.37 39.27
CA ALA A 47 24.94 31.59 38.75
C ALA A 47 24.74 31.03 37.33
N PHE A 48 25.84 30.84 36.58
CA PHE A 48 25.85 30.16 35.29
C PHE A 48 27.00 29.13 35.25
N PRO A 49 26.72 27.83 35.36
CA PRO A 49 27.76 26.80 35.44
C PRO A 49 28.48 26.61 34.10
N ALA A 50 29.74 26.21 34.17
CA ALA A 50 30.53 25.85 32.98
C ALA A 50 29.82 24.73 32.19
N GLY A 51 29.71 24.92 30.87
CA GLY A 51 29.00 24.00 29.98
C GLY A 51 27.54 24.34 29.75
N ALA A 52 26.95 25.32 30.44
CA ALA A 52 25.63 25.82 30.05
C ALA A 52 25.73 26.61 28.72
N PRO A 53 24.87 26.34 27.72
CA PRO A 53 24.84 27.11 26.48
C PRO A 53 24.33 28.53 26.76
N ILE A 54 25.03 29.54 26.24
CA ILE A 54 24.67 30.96 26.40
C ILE A 54 24.31 31.53 25.03
N PRO A 55 23.09 32.06 24.82
CA PRO A 55 22.75 32.79 23.60
C PRO A 55 23.54 34.10 23.57
N TRP A 56 24.27 34.33 22.49
CA TRP A 56 25.18 35.48 22.36
C TRP A 56 24.80 36.35 21.15
N PRO A 57 24.65 37.67 21.29
CA PRO A 57 24.10 38.54 20.25
C PRO A 57 25.14 39.09 19.25
N SER A 58 26.39 38.63 19.29
CA SER A 58 27.47 39.13 18.42
C SER A 58 28.28 37.97 17.82
N ASP A 59 28.85 38.18 16.64
CA ASP A 59 29.77 37.21 16.02
C ASP A 59 31.14 37.18 16.72
N ILE A 60 31.45 38.19 17.55
CA ILE A 60 32.70 38.25 18.32
C ILE A 60 32.48 37.54 19.66
N VAL A 61 33.16 36.41 19.84
CA VAL A 61 33.11 35.62 21.07
C VAL A 61 33.97 36.28 22.15
N PRO A 62 33.45 36.53 23.36
CA PRO A 62 34.25 37.06 24.46
C PRO A 62 35.36 36.09 24.88
N SER A 63 36.46 36.64 25.40
CA SER A 63 37.55 35.82 25.95
C SER A 63 37.05 34.91 27.07
N GLY A 64 37.53 33.66 27.09
CA GLY A 64 37.09 32.63 28.04
C GLY A 64 35.84 31.85 27.60
N TYR A 65 35.22 32.19 26.46
CA TYR A 65 34.08 31.48 25.90
C TYR A 65 34.43 30.86 24.54
N VAL A 66 33.60 29.93 24.08
CA VAL A 66 33.75 29.27 22.79
C VAL A 66 32.39 29.06 22.13
N LEU A 67 32.33 29.16 20.80
CA LEU A 67 31.13 28.79 20.04
C LEU A 67 30.91 27.27 20.12
N MET A 68 29.67 26.82 20.21
CA MET A 68 29.31 25.40 20.25
C MET A 68 29.06 24.88 18.83
N GLN A 69 30.07 24.27 18.21
CA GLN A 69 30.09 23.89 16.79
C GLN A 69 30.44 22.40 16.56
N GLY A 70 30.28 21.55 17.56
CA GLY A 70 30.59 20.12 17.41
C GLY A 70 32.05 19.75 17.68
N GLN A 71 32.88 20.70 18.14
CA GLN A 71 34.32 20.48 18.29
C GLN A 71 34.69 19.69 19.55
N ALA A 72 35.81 18.97 19.48
CA ALA A 72 36.44 18.32 20.62
C ALA A 72 37.18 19.34 21.51
N PHE A 73 37.37 19.00 22.78
CA PHE A 73 38.17 19.78 23.74
C PHE A 73 39.01 18.88 24.65
N ASP A 74 40.08 19.44 25.22
CA ASP A 74 40.91 18.75 26.20
C ASP A 74 40.25 18.74 27.58
N LYS A 75 39.87 17.54 28.04
CA LYS A 75 39.21 17.35 29.34
C LYS A 75 40.10 17.66 30.53
N SER A 76 41.42 17.48 30.40
CA SER A 76 42.38 17.79 31.46
C SER A 76 42.58 19.30 31.62
N ALA A 77 42.56 20.03 30.50
CA ALA A 77 42.61 21.49 30.52
C ALA A 77 41.29 22.12 31.01
N TYR A 78 40.15 21.49 30.72
CA TYR A 78 38.81 22.00 31.05
C TYR A 78 37.99 21.01 31.90
N PRO A 79 38.39 20.75 33.15
CA PRO A 79 37.75 19.71 33.99
C PRO A 79 36.28 20.02 34.30
N LYS A 80 35.94 21.29 34.56
CA LYS A 80 34.53 21.69 34.81
C LYS A 80 33.66 21.49 33.57
N LEU A 81 34.19 21.74 32.37
CA LEU A 81 33.48 21.49 31.12
C LEU A 81 33.34 19.98 30.85
N ALA A 82 34.35 19.18 31.23
CA ALA A 82 34.32 17.73 31.10
C ALA A 82 33.25 17.06 32.00
N VAL A 83 32.88 17.69 33.12
CA VAL A 83 31.73 17.25 33.93
C VAL A 83 30.42 17.42 33.15
N ALA A 84 30.24 18.54 32.45
CA ALA A 84 29.04 18.78 31.64
C ALA A 84 29.01 17.93 30.35
N TYR A 85 30.17 17.74 29.72
CA TYR A 85 30.32 17.01 28.46
C TYR A 85 31.40 15.91 28.57
N PRO A 86 31.08 14.74 29.17
CA PRO A 86 32.06 13.67 29.43
C PRO A 86 32.70 13.08 28.17
N SER A 87 32.04 13.21 27.02
CA SER A 87 32.57 12.80 25.72
C SER A 87 33.83 13.58 25.32
N GLY A 88 34.07 14.77 25.89
CA GLY A 88 35.10 15.68 25.42
C GLY A 88 34.74 16.37 24.11
N VAL A 89 33.45 16.39 23.74
CA VAL A 89 32.94 17.01 22.50
C VAL A 89 31.75 17.90 22.84
N LEU A 90 31.80 19.14 22.38
CA LEU A 90 30.69 20.08 22.49
C LEU A 90 29.61 19.74 21.47
N PRO A 91 28.32 19.89 21.79
CA PRO A 91 27.25 19.85 20.79
C PRO A 91 27.46 20.92 19.70
N ASP A 92 27.03 20.64 18.47
CA ASP A 92 26.83 21.69 17.46
C ASP A 92 25.44 22.30 17.67
N MET A 93 25.38 23.57 18.07
CA MET A 93 24.13 24.27 18.38
C MET A 93 23.63 25.13 17.23
N ARG A 94 24.35 25.21 16.11
CA ARG A 94 23.93 26.02 14.96
C ARG A 94 22.67 25.42 14.35
N GLY A 95 21.63 26.25 14.19
CA GLY A 95 20.34 25.82 13.66
C GLY A 95 19.49 24.99 14.62
N TRP A 96 19.92 24.80 15.88
CA TRP A 96 19.20 24.02 16.88
C TRP A 96 18.53 24.91 17.93
N THR A 97 17.30 24.56 18.31
CA THR A 97 16.58 25.17 19.45
C THR A 97 16.68 24.26 20.66
N ILE A 98 16.94 24.84 21.84
CA ILE A 98 16.98 24.10 23.10
C ILE A 98 15.56 23.67 23.49
N LYS A 99 15.36 22.37 23.70
CA LYS A 99 14.13 21.78 24.22
C LYS A 99 14.42 21.04 25.52
N GLY A 100 13.60 21.28 26.54
CA GLY A 100 13.70 20.55 27.80
C GLY A 100 13.61 19.04 27.58
N LYS A 101 14.47 18.27 28.24
CA LYS A 101 14.44 16.80 28.16
C LYS A 101 13.08 16.33 28.71
N PRO A 102 12.27 15.58 27.93
CA PRO A 102 11.05 15.01 28.47
C PRO A 102 11.38 14.00 29.59
N ALA A 103 10.38 13.72 30.43
CA ALA A 103 10.53 12.78 31.54
C ALA A 103 11.06 11.41 31.07
N SER A 104 10.61 10.94 29.91
CA SER A 104 10.99 9.66 29.31
C SER A 104 11.09 9.74 27.78
N GLY A 105 11.57 8.67 27.15
CA GLY A 105 11.61 8.50 25.68
C GLY A 105 12.76 9.21 24.97
N ARG A 106 13.58 10.01 25.66
CA ARG A 106 14.71 10.75 25.09
C ARG A 106 15.88 10.88 26.06
N ALA A 107 17.10 10.81 25.51
CA ALA A 107 18.35 11.10 26.20
C ALA A 107 18.68 12.60 26.19
N VAL A 108 19.45 13.06 27.18
CA VAL A 108 20.06 14.40 27.18
C VAL A 108 20.99 14.52 25.95
N LEU A 109 21.01 15.70 25.32
CA LEU A 109 21.71 15.98 24.05
C LEU A 109 21.24 15.20 22.81
N SER A 110 20.13 14.46 22.88
CA SER A 110 19.55 13.84 21.67
C SER A 110 18.87 14.89 20.77
N GLN A 111 19.10 14.80 19.47
CA GLN A 111 18.49 15.68 18.46
C GLN A 111 17.08 15.23 18.08
N GLU A 112 16.23 16.18 17.70
CA GLU A 112 14.87 15.95 17.21
C GLU A 112 14.62 16.86 16.04
N GLN A 113 14.34 16.29 14.87
CA GLN A 113 13.98 17.07 13.68
C GLN A 113 12.62 17.77 13.91
N ASP A 114 12.35 18.79 13.12
CA ASP A 114 11.04 19.41 13.09
C ASP A 114 9.96 18.41 12.65
N GLY A 115 8.73 18.67 13.08
CA GLY A 115 7.60 17.78 12.80
C GLY A 115 6.30 18.55 12.84
N ILE A 116 5.57 18.49 11.74
CA ILE A 116 4.21 19.03 11.66
C ILE A 116 3.28 18.04 12.34
N LYS A 117 2.48 18.51 13.29
CA LYS A 117 1.46 17.67 13.94
C LYS A 117 0.44 17.20 12.89
N SER A 118 0.04 15.94 12.98
CA SER A 118 -1.03 15.39 12.13
C SER A 118 -2.27 16.28 12.19
N HIS A 119 -2.78 16.66 11.02
CA HIS A 119 -3.96 17.50 10.85
C HIS A 119 -4.66 17.21 9.53
N THR A 120 -5.90 17.69 9.41
CA THR A 120 -6.73 17.60 8.21
C THR A 120 -7.30 18.97 7.87
N HIS A 121 -7.60 19.21 6.61
CA HIS A 121 -8.32 20.41 6.16
C HIS A 121 -9.72 20.03 5.68
N SER A 122 -10.71 20.87 6.00
CA SER A 122 -11.93 20.90 5.20
C SER A 122 -11.65 21.69 3.92
N ALA A 123 -12.19 21.22 2.80
CA ALA A 123 -12.12 21.91 1.52
C ALA A 123 -13.47 21.77 0.81
N SER A 124 -13.86 22.79 0.07
CA SER A 124 -15.03 22.78 -0.78
C SER A 124 -14.71 23.44 -2.13
N ALA A 125 -15.48 23.08 -3.15
CA ALA A 125 -15.44 23.71 -4.46
C ALA A 125 -16.80 24.33 -4.76
N SER A 126 -16.80 25.53 -5.34
CA SER A 126 -18.03 26.17 -5.80
C SER A 126 -18.54 25.48 -7.06
N GLY A 127 -19.86 25.27 -7.13
CA GLY A 127 -20.51 24.83 -8.37
C GLY A 127 -20.25 25.85 -9.47
N THR A 128 -19.87 25.38 -10.66
CA THR A 128 -19.65 26.22 -11.84
C THR A 128 -20.64 25.84 -12.93
N ASP A 129 -21.50 26.78 -13.32
CA ASP A 129 -22.36 26.62 -14.48
C ASP A 129 -21.56 26.92 -15.76
N LEU A 130 -21.46 25.93 -16.66
CA LEU A 130 -20.74 26.05 -17.93
C LEU A 130 -21.59 26.68 -19.06
N GLY A 131 -22.87 26.91 -18.78
CA GLY A 131 -23.87 27.42 -19.70
C GLY A 131 -24.23 26.45 -20.82
N THR A 132 -25.21 26.85 -21.63
CA THR A 132 -25.67 26.09 -22.81
C THR A 132 -24.71 26.28 -23.99
N LYS A 133 -24.42 25.22 -24.75
CA LYS A 133 -23.67 25.28 -26.01
C LYS A 133 -24.59 24.93 -27.18
N THR A 134 -24.45 25.65 -28.30
CA THR A 134 -25.14 25.37 -29.56
C THR A 134 -24.23 24.51 -30.45
N THR A 135 -24.77 23.44 -31.02
CA THR A 135 -24.05 22.60 -31.98
C THR A 135 -24.02 23.26 -33.36
N SER A 136 -23.09 22.82 -34.22
CA SER A 136 -23.10 23.20 -35.64
C SER A 136 -24.40 22.74 -36.32
N SER A 137 -24.85 23.50 -37.33
CA SER A 137 -26.01 23.13 -38.16
C SER A 137 -25.68 21.93 -39.05
N PHE A 138 -26.65 21.02 -39.25
CA PHE A 138 -26.57 19.92 -40.21
C PHE A 138 -27.85 19.85 -41.03
N ASP A 139 -27.73 19.91 -42.35
CA ASP A 139 -28.85 19.84 -43.30
C ASP A 139 -28.76 18.55 -44.13
N TYR A 140 -29.82 17.73 -44.10
CA TYR A 140 -29.92 16.50 -44.88
C TYR A 140 -30.20 16.75 -46.39
N GLY A 141 -30.51 18.00 -46.75
CA GLY A 141 -30.95 18.39 -48.07
C GLY A 141 -32.34 17.83 -48.45
N THR A 142 -32.86 18.22 -49.61
CA THR A 142 -34.12 17.70 -50.16
C THR A 142 -33.85 16.38 -50.89
N LYS A 143 -34.50 15.28 -50.49
CA LYS A 143 -34.42 13.99 -51.20
C LYS A 143 -35.69 13.76 -52.02
N THR A 144 -35.58 13.76 -53.34
CA THR A 144 -36.67 13.38 -54.25
C THR A 144 -36.80 11.85 -54.30
N THR A 145 -38.00 11.31 -54.08
CA THR A 145 -38.31 9.89 -54.28
C THR A 145 -38.88 9.66 -55.68
N GLY A 146 -38.31 8.71 -56.42
CA GLY A 146 -38.83 8.26 -57.71
C GLY A 146 -39.83 7.10 -57.56
N SER A 147 -40.81 7.01 -58.45
CA SER A 147 -41.81 5.92 -58.49
C SER A 147 -41.13 4.58 -58.86
N PHE A 148 -41.36 3.53 -58.06
CA PHE A 148 -40.72 2.21 -58.19
C PHE A 148 -41.28 1.41 -59.40
N ASP A 149 -40.42 0.88 -60.27
CA ASP A 149 -40.78 0.01 -61.41
C ASP A 149 -40.56 -1.48 -61.07
N TYR A 150 -41.59 -2.31 -61.21
CA TYR A 150 -41.58 -3.75 -60.91
C TYR A 150 -41.29 -4.59 -62.16
N GLY A 151 -40.08 -4.48 -62.70
CA GLY A 151 -39.64 -5.25 -63.87
C GLY A 151 -39.95 -6.76 -63.81
N THR A 152 -40.31 -7.32 -64.97
CA THR A 152 -40.81 -8.69 -65.19
C THR A 152 -39.83 -9.77 -64.68
N LYS A 153 -40.31 -10.73 -63.87
CA LYS A 153 -39.50 -11.86 -63.37
C LYS A 153 -40.00 -13.20 -63.92
N SER A 154 -39.07 -14.08 -64.28
CA SER A 154 -39.36 -15.47 -64.70
C SER A 154 -38.60 -16.47 -63.82
N THR A 155 -39.16 -17.65 -63.62
CA THR A 155 -38.58 -18.77 -62.84
C THR A 155 -38.05 -19.89 -63.77
N ASN A 156 -37.21 -20.80 -63.26
CA ASN A 156 -36.72 -21.97 -64.01
C ASN A 156 -37.48 -23.26 -63.65
N ASN A 157 -37.52 -24.21 -64.58
CA ASN A 157 -38.24 -25.48 -64.42
C ASN A 157 -37.32 -26.55 -63.80
N THR A 158 -37.60 -26.96 -62.57
CA THR A 158 -36.90 -28.03 -61.81
C THR A 158 -37.92 -28.94 -61.11
N GLY A 159 -37.50 -30.08 -60.54
CA GLY A 159 -38.36 -30.94 -59.69
C GLY A 159 -38.61 -32.37 -60.17
N ALA A 160 -38.02 -32.80 -61.30
CA ALA A 160 -38.14 -34.18 -61.75
C ALA A 160 -37.32 -35.14 -60.87
N HIS A 161 -37.95 -36.19 -60.36
CA HIS A 161 -37.30 -37.31 -59.67
C HIS A 161 -38.06 -38.61 -59.90
N ALA A 162 -37.39 -39.76 -59.72
CA ALA A 162 -37.95 -41.09 -59.93
C ALA A 162 -37.93 -41.92 -58.63
N HIS A 163 -38.87 -42.85 -58.50
CA HIS A 163 -38.92 -43.82 -57.40
C HIS A 163 -38.67 -45.24 -57.90
N SER A 164 -38.02 -46.07 -57.07
CA SER A 164 -37.88 -47.50 -57.31
C SER A 164 -38.68 -48.26 -56.25
N LEU A 165 -39.56 -49.15 -56.68
CA LEU A 165 -40.41 -49.98 -55.83
C LEU A 165 -40.09 -51.45 -56.09
N SER A 166 -39.91 -52.22 -55.01
CA SER A 166 -39.78 -53.68 -55.08
C SER A 166 -40.61 -54.32 -53.97
N GLY A 167 -41.25 -55.45 -54.28
CA GLY A 167 -41.99 -56.26 -53.31
C GLY A 167 -41.96 -57.73 -53.71
N SER A 168 -42.27 -58.61 -52.78
CA SER A 168 -42.48 -60.04 -53.03
C SER A 168 -43.88 -60.41 -52.57
N THR A 169 -44.56 -61.24 -53.36
CA THR A 169 -45.86 -61.81 -52.99
C THR A 169 -45.67 -63.07 -52.13
N GLY A 170 -46.56 -63.32 -51.18
CA GLY A 170 -46.56 -64.57 -50.41
C GLY A 170 -46.86 -65.80 -51.29
N ALA A 171 -46.30 -66.96 -50.93
CA ALA A 171 -46.61 -68.22 -51.61
C ALA A 171 -48.01 -68.73 -51.19
N ALA A 172 -48.88 -68.98 -52.15
CA ALA A 172 -50.22 -69.53 -51.98
C ALA A 172 -50.51 -70.58 -53.07
N GLY A 173 -51.56 -71.40 -52.89
CA GLY A 173 -52.05 -72.34 -53.91
C GLY A 173 -51.81 -73.83 -53.63
N ALA A 174 -51.14 -74.19 -52.54
CA ALA A 174 -51.04 -75.59 -52.10
C ALA A 174 -52.41 -76.08 -51.59
N HIS A 175 -52.95 -77.10 -52.25
CA HIS A 175 -54.18 -77.78 -51.84
C HIS A 175 -54.10 -79.27 -52.20
N ALA A 176 -54.90 -80.11 -51.54
CA ALA A 176 -54.94 -81.55 -51.75
C ALA A 176 -56.37 -82.02 -52.03
N HIS A 177 -56.49 -83.11 -52.80
CA HIS A 177 -57.76 -83.79 -53.10
C HIS A 177 -57.75 -85.17 -52.44
N THR A 178 -58.88 -85.60 -51.87
CA THR A 178 -59.07 -86.95 -51.33
C THR A 178 -60.11 -87.71 -52.16
N SER A 179 -59.81 -88.95 -52.53
CA SER A 179 -60.75 -89.85 -53.20
C SER A 179 -60.83 -91.16 -52.43
N GLY A 180 -62.04 -91.58 -52.06
CA GLY A 180 -62.26 -92.85 -51.36
C GLY A 180 -62.27 -94.01 -52.34
N LEU A 181 -61.34 -94.95 -52.20
CA LEU A 181 -61.32 -96.19 -52.97
C LEU A 181 -62.06 -97.27 -52.19
N ARG A 182 -63.10 -97.86 -52.79
CA ARG A 182 -63.82 -99.01 -52.25
C ARG A 182 -63.31 -100.27 -52.93
N MET A 183 -62.51 -101.07 -52.22
CA MET A 183 -62.09 -102.39 -52.69
C MET A 183 -63.08 -103.44 -52.17
N ASN A 184 -63.66 -104.25 -53.06
CA ASN A 184 -64.71 -105.22 -52.73
C ASN A 184 -64.18 -106.64 -52.93
N SER A 185 -64.02 -107.41 -51.85
CA SER A 185 -63.63 -108.83 -51.89
C SER A 185 -64.47 -109.64 -50.89
N SER A 186 -65.25 -110.58 -51.42
CA SER A 186 -66.06 -111.62 -50.75
C SER A 186 -66.43 -111.39 -49.27
N GLY A 187 -67.33 -110.43 -49.04
CA GLY A 187 -68.19 -110.35 -47.84
C GLY A 187 -67.95 -109.15 -46.92
N TRP A 188 -66.82 -108.45 -47.03
CA TRP A 188 -66.50 -107.31 -46.17
C TRP A 188 -65.92 -106.15 -47.00
N SER A 189 -66.51 -104.95 -46.90
CA SER A 189 -65.92 -103.71 -47.47
C SER A 189 -64.99 -103.07 -46.44
N GLN A 190 -63.72 -102.86 -46.81
CA GLN A 190 -62.77 -102.05 -46.06
C GLN A 190 -62.56 -100.71 -46.79
N TYR A 191 -62.63 -99.59 -46.07
CA TYR A 191 -62.39 -98.25 -46.61
C TYR A 191 -60.96 -97.82 -46.31
N GLY A 192 -60.21 -97.43 -47.34
CA GLY A 192 -58.87 -96.83 -47.23
C GLY A 192 -58.78 -95.53 -48.03
N THR A 193 -57.86 -94.64 -47.64
CA THR A 193 -57.60 -93.37 -48.32
C THR A 193 -56.18 -93.36 -48.89
N ALA A 194 -56.01 -92.78 -50.07
CA ALA A 194 -54.71 -92.49 -50.69
C ALA A 194 -54.64 -90.99 -51.05
N THR A 195 -53.51 -90.35 -50.77
CA THR A 195 -53.28 -88.91 -51.04
C THR A 195 -52.31 -88.76 -52.21
N ILE A 196 -52.69 -87.97 -53.23
CA ILE A 196 -51.84 -87.61 -54.37
C ILE A 196 -51.55 -86.11 -54.30
N THR A 197 -50.28 -85.72 -54.22
CA THR A 197 -49.84 -84.32 -54.17
C THR A 197 -49.22 -83.92 -55.52
N GLY A 198 -49.67 -82.81 -56.11
CA GLY A 198 -49.06 -82.20 -57.29
C GLY A 198 -48.69 -80.74 -57.03
N SER A 199 -47.56 -80.28 -57.57
CA SER A 199 -47.11 -78.87 -57.50
C SER A 199 -46.91 -78.30 -58.91
N LEU A 200 -47.42 -77.09 -59.17
CA LEU A 200 -47.16 -76.32 -60.39
C LEU A 200 -46.24 -75.14 -60.04
N SER A 201 -45.09 -75.01 -60.71
CA SER A 201 -44.10 -73.96 -60.48
C SER A 201 -44.49 -72.64 -61.17
N THR A 202 -44.37 -71.52 -60.46
CA THR A 202 -44.79 -70.17 -60.85
C THR A 202 -43.94 -69.58 -61.97
N VAL A 203 -44.55 -68.91 -62.95
CA VAL A 203 -43.88 -68.08 -63.97
C VAL A 203 -43.73 -66.64 -63.44
N LYS A 204 -42.49 -66.13 -63.36
CA LYS A 204 -42.21 -64.70 -63.09
C LYS A 204 -42.41 -63.88 -64.37
N GLY A 205 -43.36 -62.94 -64.36
CA GLY A 205 -43.45 -61.88 -65.36
C GLY A 205 -42.81 -60.59 -64.84
N THR A 206 -41.82 -60.04 -65.53
CA THR A 206 -41.32 -58.68 -65.32
C THR A 206 -42.09 -57.73 -66.25
N SER A 207 -42.79 -56.75 -65.69
CA SER A 207 -43.35 -55.61 -66.44
C SER A 207 -42.39 -54.44 -66.33
N THR A 208 -41.99 -53.86 -67.47
CA THR A 208 -41.24 -52.60 -67.54
C THR A 208 -42.05 -51.65 -68.42
N GLN A 209 -42.49 -50.52 -67.86
CA GLN A 209 -42.93 -49.36 -68.64
C GLN A 209 -42.24 -48.12 -68.07
N GLY A 210 -41.73 -47.29 -68.98
CA GLY A 210 -41.11 -45.99 -68.69
C GLY A 210 -42.10 -44.84 -68.65
#